data_AF-A0A962RPM8-F1
#
_entry.id   AF-A0A962RPM8-F1
#
_cell.length_a   1.000
_cell.length_b   1.000
_cell.length_c   1.000
_cell.angle_alpha   90.00
_cell.angle_beta   90.00
_cell.angle_gamma   90.00
#
_symmetry.space_group_name_H-M   'P 1'
#
loop_
_entity.id
_entity.type
_entity.pdbx_description
1 polymer ?
#
loop_
_entity_poly.entity_id
_entity_poly.type
_entity_poly.pdbx_seq_one_letter_code
_entity_poly.pdbx_strand_id
1 'polypeptide(L)'
;MSRANANDEDRPSGPGFGRCKGRLCCDGIDLESIADRFGTPLYVYSRALIEARYQAFDSGLHAVPHQICYAVKANANLAVLNLLARLGAGFDIVSVGELERVLAAGGEAG
;
A
#
# COMPACT_ATOMS: atom_id res chain seq x y z
N MET A 1 -7.23 23.12 35.37
CA MET A 1 -7.69 22.93 33.98
C MET A 1 -6.45 22.88 33.09
N SER A 2 -6.06 21.68 32.67
CA SER A 2 -4.80 21.42 31.97
C SER A 2 -4.86 21.99 30.55
N ARG A 3 -3.84 22.75 30.16
CA ARG A 3 -3.64 23.20 28.78
C ARG A 3 -3.41 21.96 27.91
N ALA A 4 -4.21 21.80 26.86
CA ALA A 4 -3.88 20.88 25.78
C ALA A 4 -2.57 21.36 25.15
N ASN A 5 -1.58 20.47 25.10
CA ASN A 5 -0.24 20.78 24.61
C ASN A 5 -0.26 20.72 23.08
N ALA A 6 0.36 21.68 22.39
CA ALA A 6 0.35 21.86 20.92
C ALA A 6 1.10 20.75 20.12
N ASN A 7 1.29 19.56 20.72
CA ASN A 7 2.04 18.44 20.15
C ASN A 7 1.16 17.24 19.78
N ASP A 8 -0.17 17.37 19.86
CA ASP A 8 -1.13 16.28 19.61
C ASP A 8 -1.71 16.28 18.18
N GLU A 9 -1.40 17.30 17.37
CA GLU A 9 -1.91 17.43 15.98
C GLU A 9 -1.01 16.80 14.90
N ASP A 10 0.16 16.30 15.28
CA ASP A 10 1.20 15.93 14.31
C ASP A 10 1.31 14.41 14.11
N ARG A 11 0.16 13.73 14.16
CA ARG A 11 0.03 12.31 13.82
C ARG A 11 -0.71 12.22 12.48
N PRO A 12 -0.24 11.41 11.52
CA PRO A 12 -0.97 11.21 10.27
C PRO A 12 -2.41 10.80 10.60
N SER A 13 -3.38 11.54 10.05
CA SER A 13 -4.82 11.34 10.26
C SER A 13 -5.36 10.05 9.62
N GLY A 14 -4.49 9.21 9.06
CA GLY A 14 -4.82 7.93 8.44
C GLY A 14 -3.56 7.15 8.03
N PRO A 15 -3.74 5.95 7.46
CA PRO A 15 -2.63 5.13 6.96
C PRO A 15 -1.89 5.80 5.80
N GLY A 16 -0.59 5.52 5.65
CA GLY A 16 0.22 6.06 4.56
C GLY A 16 1.03 7.29 4.93
N PHE A 17 0.94 8.33 4.09
CA PHE A 17 1.82 9.49 4.17
C PHE A 17 1.22 10.59 5.04
N GLY A 18 2.03 11.15 5.93
CA GLY A 18 1.67 12.34 6.70
C GLY A 18 2.85 12.93 7.43
N ARG A 19 2.60 13.86 8.35
CA ARG A 19 3.67 14.47 9.14
C ARG A 19 3.80 13.81 10.51
N CYS A 20 5.03 13.70 10.98
CA CYS A 20 5.36 13.34 12.36
C CYS A 20 6.44 14.30 12.87
N LYS A 21 6.11 15.13 13.85
CA LYS A 21 7.01 16.16 14.41
C LYS A 21 7.59 17.07 13.32
N GLY A 22 6.75 17.52 12.39
CA GLY A 22 7.08 18.39 11.26
C GLY A 22 7.73 17.69 10.07
N ARG A 23 8.17 16.43 10.20
CA ARG A 23 8.86 15.68 9.13
C ARG A 23 7.89 14.82 8.33
N LEU A 24 8.19 14.61 7.05
CA LEU A 24 7.37 13.76 6.18
C LEU A 24 7.64 12.29 6.49
N CYS A 25 6.58 11.53 6.75
CA CYS A 25 6.66 10.12 7.10
C CYS A 25 5.73 9.27 6.23
N CYS A 26 6.10 8.01 6.06
CA CYS A 26 5.26 6.97 5.47
C CYS A 26 5.07 5.85 6.49
N ASP A 27 3.82 5.52 6.83
CA ASP A 27 3.48 4.54 7.86
C ASP A 27 4.19 4.82 9.21
N GLY A 28 4.34 6.11 9.54
CA GLY A 28 5.02 6.59 10.75
C GLY A 28 6.56 6.55 10.69
N ILE A 29 7.13 6.14 9.56
CA ILE A 29 8.59 6.09 9.34
C ILE A 29 9.04 7.34 8.61
N ASP A 30 10.07 8.00 9.15
CA ASP A 30 10.67 9.21 8.61
C ASP A 30 11.31 8.98 7.24
N LEU A 31 10.85 9.70 6.21
CA LEU A 31 11.33 9.53 4.85
C LEU A 31 12.77 10.02 4.65
N GLU A 32 13.25 10.97 5.45
CA GLU A 32 14.63 11.41 5.38
C GLU A 32 15.58 10.27 5.81
N SER A 33 15.24 9.57 6.90
CA SER A 33 16.00 8.39 7.35
C SER A 33 16.01 7.24 6.33
N ILE A 34 14.94 7.11 5.56
CA ILE A 34 14.81 6.11 4.49
C ILE A 34 15.66 6.53 3.28
N ALA A 35 15.65 7.82 2.91
CA ALA A 35 16.49 8.36 1.85
C ALA A 35 17.98 8.25 2.19
N ASP A 36 18.39 8.53 3.44
CA ASP A 36 19.77 8.37 3.90
C ASP A 36 20.23 6.91 3.82
N ARG A 37 19.34 5.98 4.17
CA ARG A 37 19.65 4.55 4.19
C ARG A 37 19.76 3.93 2.79
N PHE A 38 18.87 4.31 1.88
CA PHE A 38 18.72 3.65 0.58
C PHE A 38 19.17 4.50 -0.62
N GLY A 39 19.51 5.77 -0.41
CA GLY A 39 19.87 6.72 -1.45
C GLY A 39 18.64 7.26 -2.20
N THR A 40 18.89 8.19 -3.14
CA THR A 40 17.86 8.75 -4.02
C THR A 40 18.30 8.71 -5.50
N PRO A 41 17.36 8.61 -6.47
CA PRO A 41 15.90 8.59 -6.31
C PRO A 41 15.37 7.27 -5.73
N LEU A 42 14.32 7.36 -4.91
CA LEU A 42 13.72 6.23 -4.20
C LEU A 42 12.19 6.28 -4.29
N TYR A 43 11.58 5.14 -4.63
CA TYR A 43 10.14 4.94 -4.51
C TYR A 43 9.81 4.30 -3.16
N VAL A 44 8.87 4.90 -2.43
CA VAL A 44 8.34 4.38 -1.17
C VAL A 44 6.85 4.14 -1.34
N TYR A 45 6.40 2.94 -1.00
CA TYR A 45 4.99 2.55 -1.02
C TYR A 45 4.52 2.26 0.40
N SER A 46 3.35 2.77 0.77
CA SER A 46 2.72 2.45 2.05
C SER A 46 1.95 1.14 1.92
N ARG A 47 2.27 0.18 2.80
CA ARG A 47 1.52 -1.07 2.89
C ARG A 47 0.11 -0.81 3.42
N ALA A 48 0.01 -0.03 4.50
CA ALA A 48 -1.25 0.24 5.17
C ALA A 48 -2.25 0.95 4.24
N LEU A 49 -1.76 1.84 3.38
CA LEU A 49 -2.60 2.55 2.41
C LEU A 49 -3.09 1.61 1.29
N ILE A 50 -2.25 0.71 0.79
CA ILE A 50 -2.67 -0.29 -0.21
C ILE A 50 -3.74 -1.22 0.37
N GLU A 51 -3.52 -1.74 1.58
CA GLU A 51 -4.49 -2.58 2.30
C GLU A 51 -5.82 -1.84 2.51
N ALA A 52 -5.77 -0.61 3.02
CA ALA A 52 -6.97 0.20 3.25
C ALA A 52 -7.75 0.48 1.96
N ARG A 53 -7.06 0.71 0.83
CA ARG A 53 -7.71 0.94 -0.47
C ARG A 53 -8.37 -0.32 -0.99
N TYR A 54 -7.71 -1.47 -0.91
CA TYR A 54 -8.30 -2.75 -1.28
C TYR A 54 -9.56 -3.04 -0.46
N GLN A 55 -9.46 -2.93 0.87
CA GLN A 55 -10.57 -3.17 1.79
C GLN A 55 -11.74 -2.21 1.56
N ALA A 56 -11.48 -0.95 1.22
CA ALA A 56 -12.53 0.01 0.89
C ALA A 56 -13.31 -0.39 -0.38
N PHE A 57 -12.62 -0.90 -1.41
CA PHE A 57 -13.30 -1.43 -2.61
C PHE A 57 -14.11 -2.69 -2.29
N ASP A 58 -13.52 -3.64 -1.56
CA ASP A 58 -14.15 -4.90 -1.19
C ASP A 58 -15.41 -4.68 -0.35
N SER A 59 -15.28 -3.86 0.69
CA SER A 59 -16.41 -3.46 1.56
C SER A 59 -17.46 -2.66 0.79
N GLY A 60 -17.05 -1.83 -0.18
CA GLY A 60 -17.97 -1.06 -1.01
C GLY A 60 -18.87 -1.93 -1.91
N LEU A 61 -18.39 -3.12 -2.28
CA LEU A 61 -19.09 -4.06 -3.16
C LEU A 61 -19.75 -5.23 -2.41
N HIS A 62 -19.76 -5.21 -1.07
CA HIS A 62 -20.24 -6.32 -0.23
C HIS A 62 -21.67 -6.83 -0.56
N ALA A 63 -22.52 -5.99 -1.16
CA ALA A 63 -23.90 -6.35 -1.49
C ALA A 63 -24.03 -7.24 -2.75
N VAL A 64 -22.95 -7.43 -3.51
CA VAL A 64 -22.93 -8.26 -4.72
C VAL A 64 -21.79 -9.27 -4.68
N PRO A 65 -21.97 -10.51 -5.17
CA PRO A 65 -20.85 -11.42 -5.39
C PRO A 65 -19.85 -10.77 -6.35
N HIS A 66 -18.60 -10.65 -5.93
CA HIS A 66 -17.56 -9.98 -6.71
C HIS A 66 -16.19 -10.58 -6.44
N GLN A 67 -15.24 -10.29 -7.34
CA GLN A 67 -13.81 -10.51 -7.15
C GLN A 67 -13.09 -9.25 -7.62
N ILE A 68 -12.17 -8.75 -6.79
CA ILE A 68 -11.34 -7.60 -7.15
C ILE A 68 -10.14 -8.10 -7.93
N CYS A 69 -9.98 -7.65 -9.18
CA CYS A 69 -8.81 -7.94 -10.00
C CYS A 69 -7.91 -6.70 -10.12
N TYR A 70 -6.68 -6.80 -9.63
CA TYR A 70 -5.70 -5.73 -9.75
C TYR A 70 -5.01 -5.75 -11.11
N ALA A 71 -4.97 -4.61 -11.80
CA ALA A 71 -4.26 -4.45 -13.06
C ALA A 71 -2.74 -4.41 -12.84
N VAL A 72 -2.03 -5.48 -13.22
CA VAL A 72 -0.60 -5.67 -12.92
C VAL A 72 0.28 -4.54 -13.48
N LYS A 73 -0.14 -3.92 -14.59
CA LYS A 73 0.56 -2.81 -15.28
C LYS A 73 0.73 -1.57 -14.40
N ALA A 74 -0.18 -1.35 -13.46
CA ALA A 74 -0.14 -0.16 -12.62
C ALA A 74 1.12 -0.17 -11.74
N ASN A 75 1.48 -1.34 -11.20
CA ASN A 75 2.72 -1.57 -10.47
C ASN A 75 2.94 -3.08 -10.31
N ALA A 76 3.91 -3.63 -11.05
CA ALA A 76 4.26 -5.04 -11.04
C ALA A 76 5.39 -5.38 -10.05
N ASN A 77 5.57 -4.58 -9.00
CA ASN A 77 6.51 -4.87 -7.92
C ASN A 77 6.03 -6.11 -7.14
N LEU A 78 6.92 -7.10 -6.95
CA LEU A 78 6.57 -8.38 -6.35
C LEU A 78 6.01 -8.26 -4.92
N ALA A 79 6.49 -7.29 -4.13
CA ALA A 79 5.96 -7.08 -2.77
C ALA A 79 4.53 -6.52 -2.79
N VAL A 80 4.20 -5.66 -3.76
CA VAL A 80 2.84 -5.13 -3.94
C VAL A 80 1.90 -6.23 -4.42
N LEU A 81 2.33 -7.03 -5.40
CA LEU A 81 1.55 -8.17 -5.90
C LEU A 81 1.33 -9.21 -4.78
N ASN A 82 2.35 -9.53 -4.00
CA ASN A 82 2.24 -10.47 -2.88
C ASN A 82 1.26 -9.97 -1.83
N LEU A 83 1.31 -8.69 -1.50
CA LEU A 83 0.38 -8.07 -0.57
C LEU A 83 -1.06 -8.24 -1.04
N LEU A 84 -1.34 -7.94 -2.31
CA LEU A 84 -2.68 -8.05 -2.90
C LEU A 84 -3.16 -9.51 -2.99
N ALA A 85 -2.27 -10.44 -3.35
CA ALA A 85 -2.58 -11.87 -3.37
C ALA A 85 -3.01 -12.37 -1.97
N ARG A 86 -2.29 -11.93 -0.93
CA ARG A 86 -2.63 -12.25 0.48
C ARG A 86 -3.95 -11.66 0.95
N LEU A 87 -4.44 -10.59 0.31
CA LEU A 87 -5.75 -9.99 0.57
C LEU A 87 -6.87 -10.68 -0.23
N GLY A 88 -6.55 -11.67 -1.08
CA GLY A 88 -7.52 -12.38 -1.91
C GLY A 88 -7.79 -11.75 -3.27
N ALA A 89 -6.94 -10.81 -3.71
CA ALA A 89 -7.10 -10.20 -5.03
C ALA A 89 -6.87 -11.21 -6.16
N GLY A 90 -7.68 -11.13 -7.20
CA GLY A 90 -7.31 -11.61 -8.53
C GLY A 90 -6.37 -10.62 -9.24
N PHE A 91 -5.88 -11.00 -10.43
CA PHE A 91 -4.98 -10.17 -11.21
C PHE A 91 -5.40 -10.09 -12.67
N ASP A 92 -5.52 -8.87 -13.18
CA ASP A 92 -5.72 -8.60 -14.60
C ASP A 92 -4.35 -8.51 -15.30
N ILE A 93 -4.10 -9.51 -16.16
CA ILE A 93 -2.83 -9.81 -16.81
C ILE A 93 -3.04 -9.76 -18.33
N VAL A 94 -2.12 -9.13 -19.05
CA VAL A 94 -2.11 -9.11 -20.53
C VAL A 94 -0.83 -9.66 -21.15
N SER A 95 0.13 -10.11 -20.33
CA SER A 95 1.37 -10.70 -20.86
C SER A 95 1.84 -11.87 -20.01
N VAL A 96 2.60 -12.76 -20.62
CA VAL A 96 3.23 -13.89 -19.93
C VAL A 96 4.16 -13.41 -18.80
N GLY A 97 4.91 -12.32 -19.03
CA GLY A 97 5.79 -11.77 -17.98
C GLY A 97 5.03 -11.19 -16.77
N GLU A 98 3.79 -10.74 -16.95
CA GLU A 98 2.93 -10.34 -15.83
C GLU A 98 2.42 -11.58 -15.07
N LEU A 99 2.04 -12.65 -15.77
CA LEU A 99 1.66 -13.92 -15.15
C LEU A 99 2.82 -14.49 -14.31
N GLU A 100 4.02 -14.54 -14.88
CA GLU A 100 5.23 -15.01 -14.17
C GLU A 100 5.46 -14.24 -12.87
N ARG A 101 5.27 -12.92 -12.87
CA ARG A 101 5.41 -12.08 -11.67
C ARG A 101 4.33 -12.36 -10.64
N VAL A 102 3.08 -12.54 -11.07
CA VAL A 102 1.97 -12.87 -10.16
C VAL A 102 2.22 -14.22 -9.48
N LEU A 103 2.62 -15.23 -10.25
CA LEU A 103 2.98 -16.55 -9.72
C LEU A 103 4.16 -16.45 -8.74
N ALA A 104 5.22 -15.71 -9.09
CA ALA A 104 6.37 -15.49 -8.22
C ALA A 104 6.00 -14.72 -6.92
N ALA A 105 4.95 -13.91 -6.97
CA ALA A 105 4.43 -13.19 -5.82
C ALA A 105 3.43 -14.01 -4.98
N GLY A 106 3.15 -15.27 -5.34
CA GLY A 106 2.22 -16.14 -4.62
C GLY A 106 0.75 -15.95 -4.98
N GLY A 107 0.46 -15.30 -6.11
CA GLY A 107 -0.86 -15.36 -6.73
C GLY A 107 -1.07 -16.69 -7.45
N GLU A 108 -2.33 -17.06 -7.67
CA GLU A 108 -2.71 -18.31 -8.34
C GLU A 108 -3.09 -18.05 -9.80
N ALA A 109 -2.74 -18.99 -10.68
CA ALA A 109 -3.36 -19.09 -11.98
C ALA A 109 -4.70 -19.82 -11.78
N GLY A 110 -5.81 -19.10 -11.99
CA GLY A 110 -7.16 -19.66 -11.86
C GLY A 110 -7.46 -20.76 -12.86
#